data_AF-A0A089LEZ4-F1
#
_entry.id   AF-A0A089LEZ4-F1
#
_cell.length_a   1.000
_cell.length_b   1.000
_cell.length_c   1.000
_cell.angle_alpha   90.00
_cell.angle_beta   90.00
_cell.angle_gamma   90.00
#
_symmetry.space_group_name_H-M   'P 1'
#
loop_
_entity.id
_entity.type
_entity.pdbx_description
1 polymer ?
#
loop_
_entity_poly.entity_id
_entity_poly.type
_entity_poly.pdbx_seq_one_letter_code
_entity_poly.pdbx_strand_id
1 'polypeptide(L)'
;MTRLLASLFSALLLSLVFTMVSQNNNTDDTVLYYSFANEFFNGFLIMFCIYLFFVTPVSLYIDKIIINRSLLLHFLLYFFIGALLGSLILLINSANNLQASLQLILLFGLGSFVFSLFLHLFSFIKKKITP
;
A
#
# COMPACT_ATOMS: atom_id res chain seq x y z
N MET A 1 -9.94 13.09 5.94
CA MET A 1 -10.97 12.04 6.03
C MET A 1 -10.81 10.98 4.93
N THR A 2 -11.10 11.27 3.66
CA THR A 2 -11.01 10.28 2.55
C THR A 2 -9.65 9.60 2.44
N ARG A 3 -8.56 10.34 2.65
CA ARG A 3 -7.18 9.82 2.58
C ARG A 3 -6.80 8.94 3.76
N LEU A 4 -7.28 9.26 4.96
CA LEU A 4 -7.09 8.44 6.16
C LEU A 4 -7.85 7.11 6.05
N LEU A 5 -9.06 7.16 5.49
CA LEU A 5 -9.83 5.96 5.16
C LEU A 5 -9.11 5.14 4.08
N ALA A 6 -8.62 5.79 3.01
CA ALA A 6 -7.86 5.10 1.97
C ALA A 6 -6.60 4.42 2.52
N SER A 7 -5.85 5.07 3.43
CA SER A 7 -4.70 4.45 4.10
C SER A 7 -5.09 3.27 4.98
N LEU A 8 -6.21 3.38 5.71
CA LEU A 8 -6.69 2.30 6.58
C LEU A 8 -7.11 1.07 5.77
N PHE A 9 -7.95 1.27 4.74
CA PHE A 9 -8.45 0.18 3.91
C PHE A 9 -7.38 -0.46 3.03
N SER A 10 -6.44 0.32 2.50
CA SER A 10 -5.30 -0.24 1.75
C SER A 10 -4.35 -1.02 2.65
N ALA A 11 -4.00 -0.52 3.84
CA ALA A 11 -3.18 -1.24 4.81
C ALA A 11 -3.83 -2.56 5.22
N LEU A 12 -5.15 -2.55 5.49
CA LEU A 12 -5.90 -3.73 5.89
C LEU A 12 -5.96 -4.79 4.78
N LEU A 13 -6.25 -4.37 3.54
CA LEU A 13 -6.32 -5.30 2.41
C LEU A 13 -4.95 -5.92 2.12
N LEU A 14 -3.88 -5.12 2.09
CA LEU A 14 -2.54 -5.61 1.84
C LEU A 14 -2.04 -6.51 2.97
N SER A 15 -2.24 -6.14 4.23
CA SER A 15 -1.85 -6.99 5.36
C SER A 15 -2.60 -8.33 5.32
N LEU A 16 -3.89 -8.34 4.98
CA LEU A 16 -4.66 -9.57 4.84
C LEU A 16 -4.11 -10.46 3.72
N VAL A 17 -3.86 -9.87 2.54
CA VAL A 17 -3.29 -10.61 1.39
C VAL A 17 -1.92 -11.19 1.74
N PHE A 18 -1.03 -10.42 2.38
CA PHE A 18 0.29 -10.93 2.78
C PHE A 18 0.20 -12.04 3.82
N THR A 19 -0.69 -11.90 4.80
CA THR A 19 -0.85 -12.93 5.84
C THR A 19 -1.41 -14.23 5.24
N MET A 20 -2.36 -14.14 4.31
CA MET A 20 -2.89 -15.33 3.61
C MET A 20 -1.85 -16.00 2.71
N VAL A 21 -1.06 -15.21 1.97
CA VAL A 21 0.03 -15.77 1.14
C VAL A 21 1.12 -16.41 2.00
N SER A 22 1.45 -15.80 3.15
CA SER A 22 2.44 -16.32 4.10
C SER A 22 2.01 -17.66 4.69
N GLN A 23 0.76 -17.77 5.16
CA GLN A 23 0.25 -19.02 5.73
C GLN A 23 0.11 -20.15 4.72
N ASN A 24 -0.24 -19.86 3.47
CA ASN A 24 -0.36 -20.89 2.44
C ASN A 24 0.98 -21.57 2.12
N ASN A 25 2.11 -20.89 2.38
CA ASN A 25 3.45 -21.42 2.17
C ASN A 25 4.02 -22.17 3.40
N ASN A 26 3.42 -21.98 4.57
CA ASN A 26 3.84 -22.59 5.84
C ASN A 26 2.79 -23.62 6.27
N THR A 27 2.78 -24.77 5.62
CA THR A 27 1.81 -25.86 5.84
C THR A 27 2.14 -26.78 7.03
N ASP A 28 2.77 -26.27 8.08
CA ASP A 28 3.09 -27.06 9.26
C ASP A 28 2.47 -26.45 10.53
N ASP A 29 1.67 -27.27 11.19
CA ASP A 29 1.23 -27.28 12.60
C ASP A 29 0.12 -26.33 13.09
N THR A 30 -0.99 -26.99 13.40
CA THR A 30 -2.31 -26.65 13.97
C THR A 30 -2.37 -25.83 15.28
N VAL A 31 -1.47 -24.85 15.49
CA VAL A 31 -1.46 -23.87 16.60
C VAL A 31 -1.89 -22.45 16.11
N LEU A 32 -2.52 -22.37 14.94
CA LEU A 32 -2.32 -21.28 13.97
C LEU A 32 -3.16 -19.99 14.17
N TYR A 33 -4.19 -19.97 15.01
CA TYR A 33 -5.07 -18.78 15.11
C TYR A 33 -4.41 -17.57 15.80
N TYR A 34 -3.61 -17.81 16.85
CA TYR A 34 -2.91 -16.71 17.53
C TYR A 34 -1.72 -16.19 16.71
N SER A 35 -1.03 -17.06 15.96
CA SER A 35 0.04 -16.64 15.02
C SER A 35 -0.52 -15.81 13.89
N PHE A 36 -1.65 -16.22 13.30
CA PHE A 36 -2.32 -15.47 12.23
C PHE A 36 -2.69 -14.06 12.65
N ALA A 37 -3.40 -13.94 13.78
CA ALA A 37 -3.85 -12.65 14.28
C ALA A 37 -2.65 -11.72 14.56
N ASN A 38 -1.57 -12.25 15.13
CA ASN A 38 -0.38 -11.47 15.45
C ASN A 38 0.39 -11.02 14.20
N GLU A 39 0.60 -11.90 13.22
CA GLU A 39 1.25 -11.58 11.95
C GLU A 39 0.45 -10.56 11.15
N PHE A 40 -0.88 -10.74 11.09
CA PHE A 40 -1.78 -9.79 10.45
C PHE A 40 -1.72 -8.41 11.11
N PHE A 41 -1.80 -8.35 12.45
CA PHE A 41 -1.84 -7.08 13.18
C PHE A 41 -0.51 -6.34 13.08
N ASN A 42 0.61 -7.06 13.14
CA ASN A 42 1.94 -6.47 12.99
C ASN A 42 2.14 -5.94 11.56
N GLY A 43 1.77 -6.73 10.54
CA GLY A 43 1.80 -6.30 9.15
C GLY A 43 0.89 -5.10 8.89
N PHE A 44 -0.31 -5.10 9.48
CA PHE A 44 -1.26 -3.98 9.41
C PHE A 44 -0.67 -2.72 10.04
N LEU A 45 -0.11 -2.79 11.25
CA LEU A 45 0.47 -1.63 11.94
C LEU A 45 1.62 -1.02 11.13
N ILE A 46 2.54 -1.84 10.63
CA ILE A 46 3.69 -1.39 9.83
C ILE A 46 3.19 -0.70 8.56
N MET A 47 2.30 -1.35 7.80
CA MET A 47 1.74 -0.79 6.57
C MET A 47 0.96 0.50 6.83
N PHE A 48 0.15 0.51 7.90
CA PHE A 48 -0.63 1.68 8.28
C PHE A 48 0.27 2.86 8.62
N CYS A 49 1.34 2.66 9.39
CA CYS A 49 2.33 3.69 9.68
C CYS A 49 2.99 4.24 8.41
N ILE A 50 3.40 3.36 7.49
CA ILE A 50 3.98 3.77 6.21
C ILE A 50 2.99 4.64 5.42
N TYR A 51 1.73 4.19 5.31
CA TYR A 51 0.71 4.94 4.59
C TYR A 51 0.39 6.28 5.24
N LEU A 52 0.35 6.34 6.58
CA LEU A 52 0.00 7.54 7.33
C LEU A 52 1.12 8.59 7.36
N PHE A 53 2.38 8.17 7.41
CA PHE A 53 3.51 9.12 7.51
C PHE A 53 4.18 9.43 6.18
N PHE A 54 4.12 8.54 5.18
CA PHE A 54 4.78 8.77 3.89
C PHE A 54 3.76 8.96 2.76
N VAL A 55 2.87 7.99 2.56
CA VAL A 55 2.02 7.98 1.36
C VAL A 55 0.94 9.06 1.39
N THR A 56 0.32 9.31 2.54
CA THR A 56 -0.69 10.37 2.68
C THR A 56 -0.14 11.79 2.48
N PRO A 57 1.00 12.22 3.05
CA PRO A 57 1.56 13.53 2.70
C PRO A 57 2.00 13.58 1.23
N VAL A 58 2.64 12.53 0.70
CA VAL A 58 3.04 12.47 -0.71
C VAL A 58 1.84 12.59 -1.64
N SER A 59 0.70 11.97 -1.31
CA SER A 59 -0.56 12.12 -2.07
C SER A 59 -1.05 13.58 -2.15
N LEU A 60 -0.72 14.47 -1.20
CA LEU A 60 -1.11 15.90 -1.27
C LEU A 60 -0.33 16.62 -2.37
N TYR A 61 0.94 16.29 -2.55
CA TYR A 61 1.77 16.85 -3.59
C TYR A 61 1.40 16.29 -4.96
N ILE A 62 1.15 14.99 -5.04
CA ILE A 62 0.73 14.31 -6.27
C ILE A 62 -0.57 14.92 -6.79
N ASP A 63 -1.61 15.01 -5.96
CA ASP A 63 -2.90 15.51 -6.42
C ASP A 63 -2.82 16.96 -6.93
N LYS A 64 -1.90 17.79 -6.40
CA LYS A 64 -1.65 19.15 -6.91
C LYS A 64 -1.02 19.16 -8.31
N ILE A 65 -0.15 18.20 -8.61
CA ILE A 65 0.55 18.10 -9.90
C ILE A 65 -0.38 17.55 -10.99
N ILE A 66 -1.36 16.71 -10.63
CA ILE A 66 -2.16 15.94 -11.60
C ILE A 66 -3.57 16.54 -11.83
N ILE A 67 -3.85 17.76 -11.36
CA ILE A 67 -5.19 18.41 -11.45
C ILE A 67 -5.84 18.35 -12.85
N ASN A 68 -5.05 18.30 -13.94
CA ASN A 68 -5.55 18.28 -15.32
C ASN A 68 -5.18 17.03 -16.14
N ARG A 69 -4.83 15.90 -15.52
CA ARG A 69 -4.46 14.68 -16.28
C ARG A 69 -5.50 13.57 -16.23
N SER A 70 -5.43 12.67 -17.21
CA SER A 70 -6.29 11.51 -17.30
C SER A 70 -6.12 10.57 -16.09
N LEU A 71 -7.20 9.85 -15.78
CA LEU A 71 -7.28 8.93 -14.63
C LEU A 71 -6.25 7.80 -14.70
N LEU A 72 -5.91 7.32 -15.90
CA LEU A 72 -4.82 6.37 -16.12
C LEU A 72 -3.44 6.91 -15.69
N LEU A 73 -3.17 8.18 -15.98
CA LEU A 73 -1.90 8.83 -15.66
C LEU A 73 -1.77 9.06 -14.15
N HIS A 74 -2.89 9.33 -13.46
CA HIS A 74 -2.96 9.33 -12.01
C HIS A 74 -2.45 8.00 -11.43
N PHE A 75 -3.02 6.88 -11.87
CA PHE A 75 -2.62 5.56 -11.36
C PHE A 75 -1.16 5.23 -11.65
N LEU A 76 -0.67 5.53 -12.85
CA LEU A 76 0.73 5.33 -13.21
C LEU A 76 1.66 6.14 -12.30
N LEU A 77 1.35 7.41 -12.02
CA LEU A 77 2.17 8.25 -11.16
C LEU A 77 2.21 7.73 -9.72
N TYR A 78 1.07 7.31 -9.17
CA TYR A 78 1.03 6.68 -7.85
C TYR A 78 1.86 5.39 -7.81
N PHE A 79 1.80 4.56 -8.87
CA PHE A 79 2.64 3.37 -8.98
C PHE A 79 4.13 3.72 -9.02
N PHE A 80 4.55 4.67 -9.85
CA PHE A 80 5.96 5.08 -9.97
C PHE A 80 6.50 5.64 -8.66
N ILE A 81 5.71 6.43 -7.93
CA ILE A 81 6.13 7.00 -6.65
C ILE A 81 6.25 5.92 -5.58
N GLY A 82 5.34 4.94 -5.59
CA GLY A 82 5.46 3.73 -4.76
C GLY A 82 6.74 2.96 -5.07
N ALA A 83 7.01 2.70 -6.35
CA ALA A 83 8.22 2.02 -6.78
C ALA A 83 9.50 2.79 -6.39
N LEU A 84 9.46 4.12 -6.45
CA LEU A 84 10.56 4.99 -6.03
C LEU A 84 10.79 4.93 -4.52
N LEU A 85 9.72 4.93 -3.70
CA LEU A 85 9.85 4.68 -2.27
C LEU A 85 10.45 3.29 -1.97
N GLY A 86 10.01 2.26 -2.70
CA GLY A 86 10.58 0.92 -2.60
C GLY A 86 12.07 0.87 -2.97
N SER A 87 12.50 1.62 -3.99
CA SER A 87 13.91 1.69 -4.36
C SER A 87 14.76 2.48 -3.36
N LEU A 88 14.22 3.54 -2.76
CA LEU A 88 14.89 4.27 -1.68
C LEU A 88 15.11 3.39 -0.45
N ILE A 89 14.14 2.55 -0.11
CA ILE A 89 14.26 1.59 1.01
C ILE A 89 15.38 0.57 0.74
N LEU A 90 15.58 0.16 -0.52
CA LEU A 90 16.68 -0.72 -0.90
C LEU A 90 18.06 -0.08 -0.81
N LEU A 91 18.16 1.25 -0.96
CA LEU A 91 19.42 1.95 -0.73
C LEU A 91 19.81 1.94 0.76
N ILE A 92 18.82 1.91 1.65
CA ILE A 92 19.04 1.83 3.11
C ILE A 92 19.31 0.39 3.54
N ASN A 93 18.61 -0.58 2.94
CA ASN A 93 18.79 -2.01 3.20
C ASN A 93 19.16 -2.72 1.90
N SER A 94 20.46 -2.70 1.59
CA SER A 94 21.01 -3.37 0.40
C SER A 94 20.81 -4.88 0.53
N ALA A 95 19.71 -5.37 -0.04
CA ALA A 95 19.50 -6.79 -0.16
C ALA A 95 20.50 -7.35 -1.18
N ASN A 96 21.34 -8.30 -0.76
CA ASN A 96 22.29 -8.98 -1.65
C ASN A 96 21.60 -9.81 -2.75
N ASN A 97 20.28 -10.00 -2.67
CA ASN A 97 19.48 -10.77 -3.62
C ASN A 97 18.60 -9.85 -4.47
N LEU A 98 18.97 -9.68 -5.74
CA LEU A 98 18.23 -8.87 -6.73
C LEU A 98 16.74 -9.23 -6.82
N GLN A 99 16.39 -10.50 -6.67
CA GLN A 99 15.00 -10.96 -6.73
C GLN A 99 14.15 -10.41 -5.57
N ALA A 100 14.69 -10.41 -4.34
CA ALA A 100 14.02 -9.85 -3.18
C ALA A 100 13.88 -8.32 -3.31
N SER A 101 14.88 -7.66 -3.90
CA SER A 101 14.83 -6.23 -4.20
C SER A 101 13.71 -5.87 -5.17
N LEU A 102 13.60 -6.59 -6.29
CA LEU A 102 12.53 -6.36 -7.27
C LEU A 102 11.15 -6.63 -6.68
N GLN A 103 11.00 -7.67 -5.85
CA GLN A 103 9.76 -7.95 -5.14
C GLN A 103 9.37 -6.79 -4.22
N LEU A 104 10.31 -6.23 -3.47
CA LEU A 104 10.07 -5.06 -2.62
C LEU A 104 9.60 -3.84 -3.42
N ILE A 105 10.27 -3.51 -4.53
CA ILE A 105 9.88 -2.38 -5.39
C ILE A 105 8.46 -2.57 -5.94
N LEU A 106 8.17 -3.77 -6.45
CA LEU A 106 6.84 -4.10 -6.97
C LEU A 106 5.78 -4.05 -5.89
N LEU A 107 6.10 -4.50 -4.67
CA LEU A 107 5.19 -4.50 -3.53
C LEU A 107 4.79 -3.08 -3.15
N PHE A 108 5.75 -2.15 -3.07
CA PHE A 108 5.46 -0.74 -2.81
C PHE A 108 4.73 -0.05 -3.97
N GLY A 109 5.05 -0.40 -5.22
CA GLY A 109 4.36 0.11 -6.41
C GLY A 109 2.89 -0.32 -6.45
N LEU A 110 2.63 -1.62 -6.31
CA LEU A 110 1.28 -2.20 -6.25
C LEU A 110 0.51 -1.68 -5.04
N GLY A 111 1.15 -1.58 -3.88
CA GLY A 111 0.53 -1.01 -2.69
C GLY A 111 0.09 0.43 -2.88
N SER A 112 0.90 1.25 -3.57
CA SER A 112 0.55 2.64 -3.88
C SER A 112 -0.57 2.74 -4.92
N PHE A 113 -0.64 1.80 -5.86
CA PHE A 113 -1.74 1.67 -6.79
C PHE A 113 -3.07 1.34 -6.08
N VAL A 114 -3.06 0.37 -5.15
CA VAL A 114 -4.23 0.01 -4.33
C VAL A 114 -4.70 1.21 -3.50
N PHE A 115 -3.78 1.96 -2.90
CA PHE A 115 -4.09 3.20 -2.20
C PHE A 115 -4.80 4.22 -3.11
N SER A 116 -4.27 4.45 -4.32
CA SER A 116 -4.89 5.35 -5.31
C SER A 116 -6.30 4.91 -5.70
N LEU A 117 -6.54 3.60 -5.82
CA LEU A 117 -7.87 3.04 -6.09
C LEU A 117 -8.87 3.40 -4.98
N PHE A 118 -8.51 3.16 -3.72
CA PHE A 118 -9.36 3.53 -2.59
C PHE A 118 -9.59 5.04 -2.50
N LEU A 119 -8.56 5.85 -2.77
CA LEU A 119 -8.68 7.30 -2.77
C LEU A 119 -9.69 7.79 -3.82
N HIS A 120 -9.64 7.24 -5.03
CA HIS A 120 -10.61 7.52 -6.08
C HIS A 120 -12.01 7.02 -5.71
N LEU A 121 -12.13 5.83 -5.15
CA LEU A 121 -13.40 5.23 -4.75
C LEU A 121 -14.10 6.09 -3.67
N PHE A 122 -13.37 6.50 -2.64
CA PHE A 122 -13.90 7.38 -1.59
C PHE A 122 -14.17 8.80 -2.10
N SER A 123 -13.37 9.32 -3.03
CA SER A 123 -13.62 10.61 -3.68
C SER A 123 -14.91 10.59 -4.50
N PHE A 124 -15.15 9.52 -5.26
CA PHE A 124 -16.37 9.32 -6.05
C PHE A 124 -17.62 9.21 -5.16
N ILE A 125 -17.53 8.41 -4.09
CA ILE A 125 -18.61 8.27 -3.11
C ILE A 125 -18.92 9.63 -2.46
N LYS A 126 -17.91 10.39 -2.05
CA LYS A 126 -18.11 11.72 -1.44
C LYS A 126 -18.78 12.68 -2.42
N LYS A 127 -18.32 12.73 -3.69
CA LYS A 127 -18.90 13.61 -4.72
C LYS A 127 -20.36 13.27 -5.04
N LYS A 128 -20.78 12.01 -4.86
CA LYS A 128 -22.18 11.60 -5.01
C LYS A 128 -23.06 11.99 -3.82
N ILE A 129 -22.47 12.17 -2.63
CA ILE A 129 -23.20 12.45 -1.37
C ILE A 129 -23.33 13.96 -1.12
N THR A 130 -22.39 14.78 -1.57
CA THR A 130 -22.50 16.24 -1.54
C THR A 130 -22.62 16.77 -2.98
N PRO A 131 -23.84 17.14 -3.44
CA PRO A 131 -24.04 17.71 -4.77
C PRO A 131 -23.31 19.04 -4.97
#